data_AF-A0A1S7QUA4-F1
#
_entry.id   AF-A0A1S7QUA4-F1
#
_cell.length_a   1.000
_cell.length_b   1.000
_cell.length_c   1.000
_cell.angle_alpha   90.00
_cell.angle_beta   90.00
_cell.angle_gamma   90.00
#
_symmetry.space_group_name_H-M   'P 1'
#
loop_
_entity.id
_entity.type
_entity.pdbx_description
1 polymer ?
#
loop_
_entity_poly.entity_id
_entity_poly.type
_entity_poly.pdbx_seq_one_letter_code
_entity_poly.pdbx_strand_id
1 'polypeptide(L)'
;MTLVLLKEDFDFAPAQPSVDWGAAFSVVSSVNDFVKIVDQVELECRIWRAKMKSKIADGLEKISHAVEGFDHSEIREQLFPILDEALVALDATIGAYAQPFHERREARDALEKLGKATGPAARLIRKQLNRMEDIRVAQYNAGIDMHYTIVAFLSQYEEGRDDGEVFEDGDTLEAFLKSQVA
;
A
#
# COMPACT_ATOMS: atom_id res chain seq x y z
N MET A 1 35.10 1.81 -0.20
CA MET A 1 34.33 1.82 -1.47
C MET A 1 33.05 2.57 -1.18
N THR A 2 32.50 3.39 -2.09
CA THR A 2 31.20 4.04 -1.85
C THR A 2 30.10 3.13 -2.39
N LEU A 3 29.03 2.93 -1.62
CA LEU A 3 27.87 2.16 -2.05
C LEU A 3 27.17 2.98 -3.14
N VAL A 4 27.42 2.68 -4.42
CA VAL A 4 26.80 3.41 -5.53
C VAL A 4 25.41 2.83 -5.76
N LEU A 5 24.48 3.20 -4.88
CA LEU A 5 23.06 2.90 -5.04
C LEU A 5 22.44 3.94 -5.97
N LEU A 6 21.95 3.52 -7.14
CA LEU A 6 21.22 4.42 -8.03
C LEU A 6 19.83 4.64 -7.45
N LYS A 7 19.42 5.89 -7.24
CA LYS A 7 18.07 6.26 -6.77
C LYS A 7 16.93 5.53 -7.50
N GLU A 8 17.17 5.20 -8.78
CA GLU A 8 16.26 4.47 -9.67
C GLU A 8 15.97 3.03 -9.21
N ASP A 9 16.91 2.36 -8.54
CA ASP A 9 16.73 1.04 -7.94
C ASP A 9 15.83 1.07 -6.69
N PHE A 10 15.53 2.28 -6.19
CA PHE A 10 14.76 2.55 -4.97
C PHE A 10 13.55 3.45 -5.22
N ASP A 11 13.19 3.67 -6.48
CA ASP A 11 11.98 4.41 -6.83
C ASP A 11 10.74 3.52 -6.65
N PHE A 12 10.42 3.33 -5.37
CA PHE A 12 9.23 2.67 -4.85
C PHE A 12 8.02 3.62 -4.83
N ALA A 13 8.12 4.82 -5.40
CA ALA A 13 7.07 5.84 -5.33
C ALA A 13 6.35 6.06 -6.67
N PRO A 14 5.71 5.06 -7.30
CA PRO A 14 4.74 5.38 -8.32
C PRO A 14 3.53 6.05 -7.66
N ALA A 15 3.11 7.18 -8.22
CA ALA A 15 1.83 7.78 -7.87
C ALA A 15 0.74 6.70 -7.92
N GLN A 16 0.20 6.38 -6.76
CA GLN A 16 -0.91 5.46 -6.67
C GLN A 16 -2.07 5.98 -7.52
N PRO A 17 -2.87 5.12 -8.17
CA PRO A 17 -4.14 5.57 -8.71
C PRO A 17 -4.95 6.22 -7.58
N SER A 18 -5.07 7.55 -7.62
CA SER A 18 -5.84 8.28 -6.61
C SER A 18 -7.29 7.91 -6.81
N VAL A 19 -7.85 7.17 -5.87
CA VAL A 19 -9.25 6.82 -5.94
C VAL A 19 -10.06 7.94 -5.29
N ASP A 20 -10.31 9.00 -6.07
CA ASP A 20 -11.27 10.03 -5.71
C ASP A 20 -12.67 9.53 -6.04
N TRP A 21 -13.23 8.80 -5.08
CA TRP A 21 -14.60 8.32 -5.19
C TRP A 21 -15.61 9.47 -5.27
N GLY A 22 -15.36 10.61 -4.63
CA GLY A 22 -16.23 11.79 -4.70
C GLY A 22 -16.34 12.30 -6.14
N ALA A 23 -15.19 12.44 -6.81
CA ALA A 23 -15.14 12.74 -8.24
C ALA A 23 -15.83 11.63 -9.04
N ALA A 24 -15.55 10.35 -8.79
CA ALA A 24 -16.19 9.22 -9.47
C ALA A 24 -17.73 9.28 -9.38
N PHE A 25 -18.31 9.62 -8.22
CA PHE A 25 -19.76 9.78 -8.07
C PHE A 25 -20.31 11.03 -8.75
N SER A 26 -19.51 12.09 -8.91
CA SER A 26 -19.95 13.34 -9.52
C SER A 26 -20.15 13.26 -11.04
N VAL A 27 -19.42 12.35 -11.71
CA VAL A 27 -19.46 12.18 -13.18
C VAL A 27 -20.46 11.12 -13.66
N VAL A 28 -21.05 10.36 -12.73
CA VAL A 28 -21.93 9.24 -13.06
C VAL A 28 -23.30 9.74 -13.49
N SER A 29 -23.52 9.77 -14.81
CA SER A 29 -24.83 9.98 -15.43
C SER A 29 -25.73 8.75 -15.42
N SER A 30 -25.15 7.55 -15.26
CA SER A 30 -25.89 6.27 -15.28
C SER A 30 -25.22 5.17 -14.45
N VAL A 31 -25.99 4.18 -14.00
CA VAL A 31 -25.46 3.01 -13.25
C VAL A 31 -24.41 2.24 -14.06
N ASN A 32 -24.48 2.24 -15.39
CA ASN A 32 -23.49 1.58 -16.24
C ASN A 32 -22.14 2.31 -16.22
N ASP A 33 -22.15 3.64 -16.17
CA ASP A 33 -20.91 4.43 -16.06
C ASP A 33 -20.24 4.20 -14.70
N PHE A 34 -21.04 4.07 -13.64
CA PHE A 34 -20.55 3.71 -12.32
C PHE A 34 -19.85 2.35 -12.30
N VAL A 35 -20.45 1.34 -12.92
CA VAL A 35 -19.84 0.00 -13.04
C VAL A 35 -18.49 0.08 -13.77
N LYS A 36 -18.43 0.80 -14.90
CA LYS A 36 -17.19 0.96 -15.67
C LYS A 36 -16.09 1.64 -14.86
N ILE A 37 -16.42 2.67 -14.10
CA ILE A 37 -15.44 3.36 -13.25
C ILE A 37 -14.90 2.42 -12.18
N VAL A 38 -15.78 1.67 -11.50
CA VAL A 38 -15.35 0.68 -10.49
C VAL A 38 -14.46 -0.40 -11.11
N ASP A 39 -14.81 -0.92 -12.29
CA ASP A 39 -14.01 -1.92 -12.99
C ASP A 39 -12.63 -1.37 -13.41
N GLN A 40 -12.59 -0.12 -13.89
CA GLN A 40 -11.35 0.55 -14.27
C GLN A 40 -10.44 0.76 -13.04
N VAL A 41 -10.98 1.29 -11.95
CA VAL A 41 -10.23 1.49 -10.70
C VAL A 41 -9.69 0.17 -10.16
N GLU A 42 -10.50 -0.89 -10.18
CA GLU A 42 -10.07 -2.22 -9.76
C GLU A 42 -8.85 -2.70 -10.58
N LEU A 43 -8.93 -2.56 -11.90
CA LEU A 43 -7.86 -2.95 -12.81
C LEU A 43 -6.58 -2.13 -12.57
N GLU A 44 -6.70 -0.82 -12.46
CA GLU A 44 -5.57 0.08 -12.19
C GLU A 44 -4.89 -0.25 -10.86
N CYS A 45 -5.68 -0.46 -9.79
CA CYS A 45 -5.16 -0.86 -8.49
C CYS A 45 -4.48 -2.24 -8.55
N ARG A 46 -5.04 -3.22 -9.27
CA ARG A 46 -4.41 -4.53 -9.47
C ARG A 46 -3.07 -4.43 -10.18
N ILE A 47 -2.99 -3.67 -11.27
CA ILE A 47 -1.76 -3.46 -12.03
C ILE A 47 -0.72 -2.77 -11.16
N TRP A 48 -1.12 -1.72 -10.43
CA TRP A 48 -0.23 -1.00 -9.52
C TRP A 48 0.34 -1.95 -8.45
N ARG A 49 -0.49 -2.78 -7.80
CA ARG A 49 -0.04 -3.73 -6.77
C ARG A 49 0.97 -4.72 -7.33
N ALA A 50 0.71 -5.28 -8.50
CA ALA A 50 1.62 -6.23 -9.14
C ALA A 50 2.98 -5.59 -9.46
N LYS A 51 2.97 -4.37 -10.02
CA LYS A 51 4.20 -3.62 -10.31
C LYS A 51 4.98 -3.30 -9.04
N MET A 52 4.29 -2.89 -7.98
CA MET A 52 4.92 -2.52 -6.71
C MET A 52 5.53 -3.71 -5.98
N LYS A 53 4.82 -4.84 -5.90
CA LYS A 53 5.37 -6.06 -5.30
C LYS A 53 6.63 -6.53 -6.04
N SER A 54 6.62 -6.49 -7.38
CA SER A 54 7.82 -6.82 -8.18
C SER A 54 8.96 -5.84 -7.92
N LYS A 55 8.70 -4.53 -7.98
CA LYS A 55 9.73 -3.50 -7.75
C LYS A 55 10.40 -3.64 -6.38
N ILE A 56 9.61 -3.86 -5.33
CA ILE A 56 10.14 -4.03 -3.97
C ILE A 56 10.98 -5.30 -3.89
N ALA A 57 10.49 -6.43 -4.39
CA ALA A 57 11.25 -7.67 -4.39
C ALA A 57 12.60 -7.53 -5.13
N ASP A 58 12.56 -7.01 -6.37
CA ASP A 58 13.75 -6.82 -7.20
C ASP A 58 14.73 -5.80 -6.58
N GLY A 59 14.20 -4.72 -5.98
CA GLY A 59 14.98 -3.69 -5.32
C GLY A 59 15.70 -4.24 -4.09
N LEU A 60 14.99 -4.94 -3.20
CA LEU A 60 15.57 -5.54 -2.00
C LEU A 60 16.61 -6.61 -2.32
N GLU A 61 16.40 -7.43 -3.36
CA GLU A 61 17.40 -8.41 -3.81
C GLU A 61 18.68 -7.73 -4.30
N LYS A 62 18.57 -6.68 -5.12
CA LYS A 62 19.74 -5.90 -5.57
C LYS A 62 20.49 -5.26 -4.43
N ILE A 63 19.76 -4.71 -3.44
CA ILE A 63 20.37 -4.09 -2.27
C ILE A 63 21.13 -5.13 -1.48
N SER A 64 20.52 -6.28 -1.20
CA SER A 64 21.13 -7.39 -0.47
C SER A 64 22.49 -7.77 -1.07
N HIS A 65 22.56 -7.90 -2.40
CA HIS A 65 23.84 -8.15 -3.10
C HIS A 65 24.81 -6.97 -3.09
N ALA A 66 24.31 -5.74 -3.18
CA ALA A 66 25.15 -4.54 -3.22
C ALA A 66 25.80 -4.25 -1.86
N VAL A 67 25.15 -4.61 -0.75
CA VAL A 67 25.65 -4.41 0.61
C VAL A 67 26.55 -5.54 1.09
N GLU A 68 26.70 -6.63 0.31
CA GLU A 68 27.69 -7.68 0.57
C GLU A 68 29.12 -7.07 0.60
N GLY A 69 29.69 -6.98 1.80
CA GLY A 69 31.05 -6.45 2.02
C GLY A 69 31.13 -4.99 2.48
N PHE A 70 30.00 -4.36 2.80
CA PHE A 70 29.95 -3.05 3.49
C PHE A 70 29.79 -3.22 5.00
N ASP A 71 30.28 -2.26 5.77
CA ASP A 71 30.01 -2.16 7.21
C ASP A 71 28.53 -1.77 7.42
N HIS A 72 27.89 -2.33 8.46
CA HIS A 72 26.57 -1.94 8.93
C HIS A 72 26.44 -0.42 9.15
N SER A 73 27.50 0.25 9.61
CA SER A 73 27.49 1.71 9.77
C SER A 73 27.34 2.44 8.43
N GLU A 74 28.03 1.98 7.38
CA GLU A 74 27.96 2.53 6.02
C GLU A 74 26.59 2.24 5.38
N ILE A 75 26.04 1.06 5.64
CA ILE A 75 24.68 0.68 5.21
C ILE A 75 23.66 1.62 5.86
N ARG A 76 23.75 1.85 7.18
CA ARG A 76 22.82 2.74 7.89
C ARG A 76 22.88 4.17 7.34
N GLU A 77 24.07 4.72 7.11
CA GLU A 77 24.19 6.11 6.63
C GLU A 77 23.69 6.31 5.19
N GLN A 78 23.84 5.31 4.31
CA GLN A 78 23.56 5.47 2.88
C GLN A 78 22.20 4.89 2.46
N LEU A 79 21.77 3.79 3.07
CA LEU A 79 20.58 3.05 2.65
C LEU A 79 19.33 3.43 3.44
N PHE A 80 19.44 3.65 4.76
CA PHE A 80 18.27 3.91 5.60
C PHE A 80 17.51 5.17 5.17
N PRO A 81 18.14 6.31 4.84
CA PRO A 81 17.41 7.49 4.39
C PRO A 81 16.55 7.23 3.15
N ILE A 82 17.02 6.37 2.24
CA ILE A 82 16.30 6.03 1.01
C ILE A 82 15.09 5.15 1.32
N LEU A 83 15.26 4.16 2.19
CA LEU A 83 14.17 3.27 2.60
C LEU A 83 13.15 4.00 3.50
N ASP A 84 13.59 4.94 4.33
CA ASP A 84 12.72 5.80 5.14
C ASP A 84 11.83 6.69 4.26
N GLU A 85 12.38 7.29 3.19
CA GLU A 85 11.57 8.03 2.21
C GLU A 85 10.48 7.14 1.58
N ALA A 86 10.81 5.88 1.28
CA ALA A 86 9.87 4.91 0.75
C ALA A 86 8.78 4.53 1.78
N LEU A 87 9.17 4.34 3.05
CA LEU A 87 8.23 4.08 4.15
C LEU A 87 7.27 5.24 4.34
N VAL A 88 7.74 6.49 4.30
CA VAL A 88 6.88 7.69 4.39
C VAL A 88 5.88 7.75 3.22
N ALA A 89 6.29 7.39 2.01
CA ALA A 89 5.39 7.32 0.85
C ALA A 89 4.34 6.21 1.00
N LEU A 90 4.74 5.05 1.56
CA LEU A 90 3.82 3.95 1.87
C LEU A 90 2.85 4.31 3.01
N ASP A 91 3.29 5.02 4.04
CA ASP A 91 2.42 5.47 5.14
C ASP A 91 1.34 6.44 4.66
N ALA A 92 1.70 7.37 3.79
CA ALA A 92 0.73 8.25 3.13
C ALA A 92 -0.30 7.44 2.33
N THR A 93 0.16 6.38 1.65
CA THR A 93 -0.68 5.44 0.89
C THR A 93 -1.60 4.63 1.82
N ILE A 94 -1.08 4.06 2.89
CA ILE A 94 -1.82 3.31 3.91
C ILE A 94 -2.90 4.21 4.51
N GLY A 95 -2.54 5.43 4.92
CA GLY A 95 -3.47 6.43 5.47
C GLY A 95 -4.60 6.76 4.50
N ALA A 96 -4.31 6.87 3.19
CA ALA A 96 -5.31 7.11 2.17
C ALA A 96 -6.33 5.97 1.99
N TYR A 97 -6.03 4.75 2.45
CA TYR A 97 -6.93 3.59 2.36
C TYR A 97 -7.37 3.05 3.72
N ALA A 98 -6.88 3.60 4.84
CA ALA A 98 -7.15 3.11 6.19
C ALA A 98 -8.63 3.20 6.57
N GLN A 99 -9.31 4.27 6.15
CA GLN A 99 -10.71 4.51 6.50
C GLN A 99 -11.69 3.89 5.50
N PRO A 100 -12.71 3.16 5.98
CA PRO A 100 -13.80 2.65 5.15
C PRO A 100 -14.45 3.74 4.30
N PHE A 101 -14.93 3.36 3.11
CA PHE A 101 -15.51 4.32 2.18
C PHE A 101 -16.73 5.04 2.78
N HIS A 102 -17.57 4.31 3.51
CA HIS A 102 -18.82 4.83 4.08
C HIS A 102 -18.63 5.85 5.21
N GLU A 103 -17.43 5.97 5.77
CA GLU A 103 -17.10 6.98 6.79
C GLU A 103 -16.68 8.31 6.16
N ARG A 104 -16.39 8.33 4.84
CA ARG A 104 -16.05 9.57 4.12
C ARG A 104 -17.28 10.40 3.85
N ARG A 105 -17.15 11.72 4.05
CA ARG A 105 -18.26 12.66 3.87
C ARG A 105 -18.80 12.65 2.44
N GLU A 106 -17.94 12.56 1.43
CA GLU A 106 -18.34 12.53 0.02
C GLU A 106 -19.13 11.25 -0.33
N ALA A 107 -18.81 10.14 0.34
CA ALA A 107 -19.52 8.88 0.18
C ALA A 107 -20.95 8.96 0.71
N ARG A 108 -21.16 9.66 1.82
CA ARG A 108 -22.46 9.76 2.48
C ARG A 108 -23.52 10.40 1.58
N ASP A 109 -23.18 11.46 0.87
CA ASP A 109 -24.09 12.14 -0.07
C ASP A 109 -24.42 11.27 -1.29
N ALA A 110 -23.44 10.50 -1.79
CA ALA A 110 -23.65 9.52 -2.84
C ALA A 110 -24.56 8.38 -2.33
N LEU A 111 -24.28 7.83 -1.15
CA LEU A 111 -25.06 6.78 -0.51
C LEU A 111 -26.51 7.21 -0.23
N GLU A 112 -26.76 8.47 0.16
CA GLU A 112 -28.11 9.01 0.33
C GLU A 112 -28.88 9.14 -0.99
N LYS A 113 -28.22 9.59 -2.06
CA LYS A 113 -28.83 9.60 -3.41
C LYS A 113 -29.18 8.18 -3.87
N LEU A 114 -28.32 7.22 -3.56
CA LEU A 114 -28.48 5.80 -3.91
C LEU A 114 -29.54 5.11 -3.05
N GLY A 115 -29.75 5.52 -1.79
CA GLY A 115 -30.79 5.02 -0.90
C GLY A 115 -32.22 5.29 -1.39
N LYS A 116 -32.39 6.23 -2.33
CA LYS A 116 -33.66 6.51 -3.02
C LYS A 116 -33.92 5.58 -4.21
N ALA A 117 -32.91 4.85 -4.68
CA ALA A 117 -33.08 3.86 -5.74
C ALA A 117 -33.75 2.59 -5.17
N THR A 118 -34.70 2.02 -5.90
CA THR A 118 -35.39 0.77 -5.52
C THR A 118 -35.23 -0.31 -6.59
N GLY A 119 -35.48 -1.56 -6.22
CA GLY A 119 -35.46 -2.68 -7.16
C GLY A 119 -34.06 -3.12 -7.63
N PRO A 120 -33.93 -3.65 -8.86
CA PRO A 120 -32.69 -4.24 -9.37
C PRO A 120 -31.49 -3.27 -9.40
N ALA A 121 -31.74 -1.99 -9.69
CA ALA A 121 -30.70 -0.96 -9.71
C ALA A 121 -30.07 -0.77 -8.31
N ALA A 122 -30.87 -0.74 -7.25
CA ALA A 122 -30.40 -0.62 -5.88
C ALA A 122 -29.55 -1.82 -5.43
N ARG A 123 -29.85 -3.02 -5.94
CA ARG A 123 -29.04 -4.21 -5.68
C ARG A 123 -27.69 -4.14 -6.39
N LEU A 124 -27.67 -3.68 -7.64
CA LEU A 124 -26.43 -3.51 -8.40
C LEU A 124 -25.53 -2.45 -7.77
N ILE A 125 -26.09 -1.32 -7.37
CA ILE A 125 -25.38 -0.26 -6.66
C ILE A 125 -24.73 -0.79 -5.37
N ARG A 126 -25.49 -1.50 -4.52
CA ARG A 126 -24.95 -2.10 -3.29
C ARG A 126 -23.81 -3.06 -3.58
N LYS A 127 -23.93 -3.87 -4.64
CA LYS A 127 -22.84 -4.76 -5.08
C LYS A 127 -21.59 -3.96 -5.44
N GLN A 128 -21.72 -2.85 -6.16
CA GLN A 128 -20.56 -2.03 -6.54
C GLN A 128 -19.93 -1.32 -5.35
N LEU A 129 -20.73 -0.81 -4.40
CA LEU A 129 -20.21 -0.23 -3.15
C LEU A 129 -19.40 -1.24 -2.33
N ASN A 130 -19.88 -2.49 -2.22
CA ASN A 130 -19.13 -3.55 -1.57
C ASN A 130 -17.81 -3.84 -2.32
N ARG A 131 -17.84 -3.89 -3.67
CA ARG A 131 -16.61 -4.05 -4.46
C ARG A 131 -15.62 -2.92 -4.24
N MET A 132 -16.08 -1.68 -4.13
CA MET A 132 -15.22 -0.53 -3.83
C MET A 132 -14.54 -0.69 -2.46
N GLU A 133 -15.28 -1.18 -1.47
CA GLU A 133 -14.74 -1.50 -0.15
C GLU A 133 -13.72 -2.65 -0.22
N ASP A 134 -14.00 -3.70 -0.98
CA ASP A 134 -13.07 -4.81 -1.21
C ASP A 134 -11.76 -4.33 -1.87
N ILE A 135 -11.86 -3.46 -2.89
CA ILE A 135 -10.71 -2.83 -3.54
C ILE A 135 -9.90 -2.02 -2.52
N ARG A 136 -10.58 -1.23 -1.68
CA ARG A 136 -9.93 -0.44 -0.64
C ARG A 136 -9.15 -1.32 0.33
N VAL A 137 -9.79 -2.34 0.88
CA VAL A 137 -9.16 -3.28 1.82
C VAL A 137 -7.95 -3.97 1.18
N ALA A 138 -8.10 -4.48 -0.05
CA ALA A 138 -7.01 -5.11 -0.76
C ALA A 138 -5.83 -4.16 -1.00
N GLN A 139 -6.11 -2.87 -1.22
CA GLN A 139 -5.11 -1.85 -1.43
C GLN A 139 -4.41 -1.45 -0.12
N TYR A 140 -5.17 -1.30 0.96
CA TYR A 140 -4.64 -1.08 2.31
C TYR A 140 -3.71 -2.21 2.73
N ASN A 141 -4.17 -3.46 2.64
CA ASN A 141 -3.38 -4.63 3.01
C ASN A 141 -2.10 -4.73 2.17
N ALA A 142 -2.18 -4.48 0.85
CA ALA A 142 -0.98 -4.48 0.02
C ALA A 142 0.03 -3.40 0.41
N GLY A 143 -0.43 -2.21 0.83
CA GLY A 143 0.44 -1.16 1.36
C GLY A 143 1.11 -1.58 2.68
N ILE A 144 0.35 -2.21 3.58
CA ILE A 144 0.85 -2.76 4.84
C ILE A 144 1.90 -3.86 4.60
N ASP A 145 1.61 -4.82 3.72
CA ASP A 145 2.56 -5.88 3.35
C ASP A 145 3.90 -5.29 2.89
N MET A 146 3.85 -4.31 1.98
CA MET A 146 5.01 -3.64 1.42
C MET A 146 5.79 -2.86 2.49
N HIS A 147 5.08 -2.14 3.36
CA HIS A 147 5.68 -1.40 4.47
C HIS A 147 6.46 -2.36 5.37
N TYR A 148 5.82 -3.43 5.84
CA TYR A 148 6.49 -4.39 6.72
C TYR A 148 7.61 -5.18 6.03
N THR A 149 7.53 -5.39 4.72
CA THR A 149 8.63 -5.99 3.96
C THR A 149 9.89 -5.11 4.03
N ILE A 150 9.74 -3.78 3.88
CA ILE A 150 10.86 -2.84 3.98
C ILE A 150 11.37 -2.74 5.42
N VAL A 151 10.47 -2.69 6.41
CA VAL A 151 10.86 -2.67 7.84
C VAL A 151 11.61 -3.94 8.23
N ALA A 152 11.12 -5.12 7.84
CA ALA A 152 11.80 -6.39 8.10
C ALA A 152 13.20 -6.40 7.47
N PHE A 153 13.33 -5.91 6.23
CA PHE A 153 14.62 -5.76 5.58
C PHE A 153 15.56 -4.82 6.35
N LEU A 154 15.10 -3.64 6.76
CA LEU A 154 15.90 -2.70 7.57
C LEU A 154 16.37 -3.31 8.90
N SER A 155 15.50 -4.10 9.55
CA SER A 155 15.81 -4.73 10.84
C SER A 155 17.00 -5.69 10.80
N GLN A 156 17.31 -6.27 9.63
CA GLN A 156 18.48 -7.15 9.44
C GLN A 156 19.81 -6.39 9.57
N TYR A 157 19.79 -5.08 9.36
CA TYR A 157 20.99 -4.24 9.32
C TYR A 157 21.10 -3.27 10.50
N GLU A 158 20.11 -3.22 11.41
CA GLU A 158 20.24 -2.53 12.69
C GLU A 158 21.15 -3.31 13.66
N GLU A 159 22.44 -3.00 13.70
CA GLU A 159 23.31 -3.49 14.79
C GLU A 159 22.83 -2.97 16.16
N GLY A 160 22.63 -3.87 17.13
CA GLY A 160 22.45 -3.50 18.55
C GLY A 160 21.43 -4.27 19.40
N ARG A 161 20.96 -5.48 19.04
CA ARG A 161 20.34 -6.39 20.02
C ARG A 161 21.29 -7.54 20.32
N ASP A 162 22.11 -7.36 21.35
CA ASP A 162 22.54 -8.48 22.17
C ASP A 162 21.27 -9.27 22.54
N ASP A 163 21.16 -10.50 22.03
CA ASP A 163 20.08 -11.45 22.31
C ASP A 163 18.64 -11.02 21.91
N GLY A 164 18.23 -11.33 20.68
CA GLY A 164 16.82 -11.68 20.41
C GLY A 164 16.15 -10.99 19.23
N GLU A 165 15.86 -11.81 18.22
CA GLU A 165 14.85 -11.62 17.16
C GLU A 165 15.26 -10.71 16.00
N VAL A 166 16.06 -11.27 15.09
CA VAL A 166 16.04 -10.91 13.66
C VAL A 166 14.76 -11.50 13.06
N PHE A 167 13.99 -10.70 12.32
CA PHE A 167 12.80 -11.19 11.61
C PHE A 167 13.14 -11.48 10.15
N GLU A 168 12.95 -12.73 9.74
CA GLU A 168 13.30 -13.21 8.41
C GLU A 168 12.19 -12.92 7.37
N ASP A 169 10.98 -12.60 7.84
CA ASP A 169 9.82 -12.35 6.99
C ASP A 169 8.79 -11.40 7.67
N GLY A 170 7.88 -10.85 6.86
CA GLY A 170 6.89 -9.89 7.34
C GLY A 170 5.81 -10.50 8.24
N ASP A 171 5.50 -11.79 8.09
CA ASP A 171 4.45 -12.45 8.88
C ASP A 171 4.93 -12.68 10.32
N THR A 172 6.21 -13.05 10.50
CA THR A 172 6.84 -13.19 11.82
C THR A 172 6.96 -11.86 12.56
N LEU A 173 7.31 -10.78 11.85
CA LEU A 173 7.32 -9.42 12.42
C LEU A 173 5.90 -8.97 12.83
N GLU A 174 4.89 -9.18 11.97
CA GLU A 174 3.51 -8.78 12.27
C GLU A 174 2.96 -9.53 13.51
N ALA A 175 3.27 -10.82 13.63
CA ALA A 175 2.89 -11.63 14.79
C ALA A 175 3.55 -11.11 16.09
N PHE A 176 4.86 -10.78 16.04
CA PHE A 176 5.56 -10.19 17.17
C PHE A 176 4.95 -8.85 17.59
N LEU A 177 4.73 -7.93 16.65
CA LEU A 177 4.16 -6.61 16.94
C LEU A 177 2.75 -6.71 17.56
N LYS A 178 1.92 -7.64 17.06
CA LYS A 178 0.60 -7.91 17.65
C LYS A 178 0.69 -8.42 19.10
N SER A 179 1.74 -9.18 19.44
CA SER A 179 1.96 -9.71 20.79
C SER A 179 2.39 -8.64 21.81
N GLN A 180 3.01 -7.54 21.35
CA GLN A 180 3.52 -6.45 22.21
C GLN A 180 2.44 -5.40 22.55
N VAL A 181 1.32 -5.39 21.84
CA VAL A 181 0.22 -4.43 22.00
C VAL A 181 -0.94 -5.01 22.83
N ALA A 182 -0.89 -6.30 23.17
CA ALA A 182 -1.87 -7.00 24.03
C ALA A 182 -1.53 -6.87 25.52
#